data_AF-A0A0R3JTA1-F1
#
_entry.id   AF-A0A0R3JTA1-F1
#
_cell.length_a   1.000
_cell.length_b   1.000
_cell.length_c   1.000
_cell.angle_alpha   90.00
_cell.angle_beta   90.00
_cell.angle_gamma   90.00
#
_symmetry.space_group_name_H-M   'P 1'
#
loop_
_entity.id
_entity.type
_entity.pdbx_description
1 polymer ?
#
loop_
_entity_poly.entity_id
_entity_poly.type
_entity_poly.pdbx_seq_one_letter_code
_entity_poly.pdbx_strand_id
1 'polypeptide(L)'
;MNIKREKIKVRDMTCNSCEVRIENEIRKLDGIVFAKANFKNGEVYVEFNSKECSLEKIKAAIKKAGYSLDADTTEKILELIILILVMVLLYRMSNIFNISSALSGEVTYLILFIIGLFTSLHCIGMCGGIMLSQTLKSEGNTTYSKIVPALQYNLGRVISYTLLGGIIGALGSVFSLSPYTKAFIMVFAGLFMVVMGLNLFGFNFLRKYTNSLHIGINFKRNSNAPFIVGILNGLMPCGPLQAMQLYALSTGSFVKGALSMFVFSIGTVPLMLGLGIASTLINKNGSQRIYKYSGIFVMVLGIIMLSRGFALAGININPMKYSNSNVSNAARSEIADDVQTIRMDATYAGYTPNVFVVQRGVPVKFIINGKELTSCNNYLIIPSLRIEKQLQEGENIIEFTPENVEDINFSCWMGMLNGVIKVVDDINSVDTSNIVLPQQPGGG
;
A
#
# COMPACT_ATOMS: atom_id res chain seq x y z
N MET A 1 -9.60 54.26 1.92
CA MET A 1 -9.55 52.88 2.47
C MET A 1 -8.11 52.53 2.77
N ASN A 2 -7.80 51.99 3.95
CA ASN A 2 -6.43 51.62 4.32
C ASN A 2 -6.26 50.11 4.06
N ILE A 3 -6.12 49.75 2.78
CA ILE A 3 -6.04 48.35 2.35
C ILE A 3 -4.59 47.87 2.53
N LYS A 4 -4.40 46.85 3.36
CA LYS A 4 -3.12 46.15 3.53
C LYS A 4 -3.17 44.81 2.81
N ARG A 5 -2.02 44.42 2.25
CA ARG A 5 -1.81 43.10 1.65
C ARG A 5 -0.82 42.34 2.50
N GLU A 6 -1.20 41.14 2.88
CA GLU A 6 -0.37 40.29 3.72
C GLU A 6 -0.28 38.89 3.15
N LYS A 7 0.88 38.27 3.38
CA LYS A 7 1.19 36.92 2.94
C LYS A 7 1.43 36.05 4.16
N ILE A 8 0.52 35.12 4.40
CA ILE A 8 0.53 34.27 5.59
C ILE A 8 0.97 32.86 5.18
N LYS A 9 2.02 32.32 5.80
CA LYS A 9 2.37 30.91 5.65
C LYS A 9 1.39 30.06 6.46
N VAL A 10 0.86 29.03 5.82
CA VAL A 10 -0.11 28.08 6.39
C VAL A 10 0.39 26.66 6.15
N ARG A 11 0.59 25.92 7.24
CA ARG A 11 0.92 24.49 7.22
C ARG A 11 -0.35 23.63 7.15
N ASP A 12 -0.16 22.36 6.80
CA ASP A 12 -1.23 21.35 6.69
C ASP A 12 -2.23 21.59 5.54
N MET A 13 -1.87 22.47 4.60
CA MET A 13 -2.62 22.68 3.37
C MET A 13 -2.20 21.66 2.31
N THR A 14 -2.96 20.57 2.20
CA THR A 14 -2.60 19.38 1.42
C THR A 14 -3.34 19.24 0.08
N CYS A 15 -4.42 19.99 -0.15
CA CYS A 15 -5.20 19.89 -1.38
C CYS A 15 -5.94 21.19 -1.78
N ASN A 16 -6.46 21.24 -3.01
CA ASN A 16 -7.32 22.32 -3.50
C ASN A 16 -8.55 22.58 -2.60
N SER A 17 -9.11 21.53 -1.99
CA SER A 17 -10.24 21.71 -1.05
C SER A 17 -9.81 22.42 0.24
N CYS A 18 -8.54 22.34 0.63
CA CYS A 18 -8.01 23.14 1.73
C CYS A 18 -7.95 24.63 1.38
N GLU A 19 -7.63 24.97 0.13
CA GLU A 19 -7.62 26.37 -0.33
C GLU A 19 -9.00 27.00 -0.18
N VAL A 20 -10.01 26.36 -0.78
CA VAL A 20 -11.41 26.84 -0.77
C VAL A 20 -11.91 26.98 0.67
N ARG A 21 -11.54 26.05 1.55
CA ARG A 21 -11.94 26.10 2.96
C ARG A 21 -11.34 27.28 3.71
N ILE A 22 -10.05 27.55 3.52
CA ILE A 22 -9.37 28.69 4.15
C ILE A 22 -9.93 30.00 3.58
N GLU A 23 -10.10 30.10 2.26
CA GLU A 23 -10.70 31.26 1.60
C GLU A 23 -12.11 31.56 2.14
N ASN A 24 -12.96 30.54 2.29
CA ASN A 24 -14.32 30.69 2.79
C ASN A 24 -14.39 31.11 4.27
N GLU A 25 -13.47 30.66 5.14
CA GLU A 25 -13.44 31.12 6.53
C GLU A 25 -12.89 32.54 6.66
N ILE A 26 -11.87 32.91 5.86
CA ILE A 26 -11.33 34.28 5.87
C ILE A 26 -12.37 35.27 5.34
N ARG A 27 -13.10 34.95 4.26
CA ARG A 27 -14.11 35.84 3.67
C ARG A 27 -15.31 36.14 4.58
N LYS A 28 -15.51 35.39 5.67
CA LYS A 28 -16.55 35.68 6.68
C LYS A 28 -16.15 36.82 7.61
N LEU A 29 -14.88 37.22 7.62
CA LEU A 29 -14.42 38.33 8.45
C LEU A 29 -14.78 39.65 7.77
N ASP A 30 -15.34 40.58 8.54
CA ASP A 30 -15.60 41.94 8.08
C ASP A 30 -14.30 42.64 7.70
N GLY A 31 -14.32 43.42 6.62
CA GLY A 31 -13.17 44.17 6.13
C GLY A 31 -12.19 43.40 5.25
N ILE A 32 -12.48 42.15 4.85
CA ILE A 32 -11.71 41.43 3.82
C ILE A 32 -12.14 41.89 2.42
N VAL A 33 -11.17 42.32 1.61
CA VAL A 33 -11.36 42.72 0.21
C VAL A 33 -11.06 41.55 -0.72
N PHE A 34 -10.02 40.78 -0.42
CA PHE A 34 -9.61 39.63 -1.22
C PHE A 34 -8.94 38.56 -0.36
N ALA A 35 -9.19 37.30 -0.67
CA ALA A 35 -8.51 36.16 -0.05
C ALA A 35 -8.32 35.05 -1.08
N LYS A 36 -7.05 34.63 -1.25
CA LYS A 36 -6.66 33.52 -2.11
C LYS A 36 -5.63 32.65 -1.41
N ALA A 37 -5.95 31.38 -1.23
CA ALA A 37 -5.03 30.39 -0.69
C ALA A 37 -4.33 29.65 -1.83
N ASN A 38 -3.09 29.23 -1.58
CA ASN A 38 -2.26 28.48 -2.51
C ASN A 38 -1.66 27.27 -1.79
N PHE A 39 -2.28 26.10 -1.98
CA PHE A 39 -1.83 24.81 -1.47
C PHE A 39 -0.55 24.32 -2.12
N LYS A 40 0.00 24.96 -3.16
CA LYS A 40 1.32 24.59 -3.70
C LYS A 40 2.44 25.25 -2.89
N ASN A 41 2.22 26.50 -2.50
CA ASN A 41 3.20 27.27 -1.77
C ASN A 41 3.01 27.18 -0.24
N GLY A 42 1.84 26.75 0.22
CA GLY A 42 1.53 26.75 1.66
C GLY A 42 1.31 28.17 2.16
N GLU A 43 0.67 29.00 1.33
CA GLU A 43 0.60 30.44 1.53
C GLU A 43 -0.81 30.93 1.25
N VAL A 44 -1.25 31.93 2.01
CA VAL A 44 -2.51 32.61 1.82
C VAL A 44 -2.23 34.09 1.62
N TYR A 45 -2.74 34.61 0.51
CA TYR A 45 -2.70 36.01 0.14
C TYR A 45 -4.02 36.66 0.55
N VAL A 46 -3.95 37.68 1.40
CA VAL A 46 -5.12 38.42 1.88
C VAL A 46 -4.94 39.90 1.66
N GLU A 47 -6.01 40.56 1.20
CA GLU A 47 -6.14 42.02 1.16
C GLU A 47 -7.28 42.42 2.08
N PHE A 48 -7.01 43.30 3.05
CA PHE A 48 -7.98 43.67 4.06
C PHE A 48 -7.86 45.13 4.51
N ASN A 49 -8.98 45.69 4.96
CA ASN A 49 -9.05 47.03 5.55
C ASN A 49 -8.53 46.99 6.98
N SER A 50 -7.40 47.67 7.24
CA SER A 50 -6.74 47.62 8.55
C SER A 50 -7.51 48.31 9.68
N LYS A 51 -8.60 49.03 9.38
CA LYS A 51 -9.49 49.61 10.39
C LYS A 51 -10.57 48.63 10.89
N GLU A 52 -10.91 47.63 10.08
CA GLU A 52 -12.03 46.70 10.34
C GLU A 52 -11.51 45.29 10.69
N CYS A 53 -10.40 44.88 10.07
CA CYS A 53 -9.79 43.58 10.25
C CYS A 53 -8.32 43.69 10.67
N SER A 54 -7.83 42.72 11.43
CA SER A 54 -6.44 42.64 11.89
C SER A 54 -5.82 41.30 11.50
N LEU A 55 -4.48 41.28 11.37
CA LEU A 55 -3.73 40.06 11.06
C LEU A 55 -4.01 38.94 12.09
N GLU A 56 -4.14 39.30 13.36
CA GLU A 56 -4.53 38.40 14.46
C GLU A 56 -5.87 37.69 14.19
N LYS A 57 -6.91 38.43 13.78
CA LYS A 57 -8.23 37.86 13.44
C LYS A 57 -8.14 36.91 12.26
N ILE A 58 -7.35 37.25 11.24
CA ILE A 58 -7.13 36.39 10.07
C ILE A 58 -6.40 35.11 10.47
N LYS A 59 -5.33 35.22 11.27
CA LYS A 59 -4.60 34.07 11.81
C LYS A 59 -5.51 33.18 12.67
N ALA A 60 -6.36 33.78 13.52
CA ALA A 60 -7.34 33.05 14.31
C ALA A 60 -8.39 32.34 13.43
N ALA A 61 -8.84 32.97 12.34
CA ALA A 61 -9.75 32.33 11.38
C ALA A 61 -9.09 31.15 10.66
N ILE A 62 -7.81 31.24 10.31
CA ILE A 62 -7.04 30.12 9.73
C ILE A 62 -6.90 28.97 10.75
N LYS A 63 -6.58 29.27 12.01
CA LYS A 63 -6.56 28.27 13.10
C LYS A 63 -7.95 27.64 13.32
N LYS A 64 -9.03 28.44 13.29
CA LYS A 64 -10.43 27.98 13.35
C LYS A 64 -10.84 27.14 12.13
N ALA A 65 -10.21 27.37 10.98
CA ALA A 65 -10.37 26.53 9.79
C ALA A 65 -9.66 25.16 9.93
N GLY A 66 -8.81 24.99 10.94
CA GLY A 66 -8.09 23.75 11.27
C GLY A 66 -6.68 23.68 10.69
N TYR A 67 -6.02 24.82 10.47
CA TYR A 67 -4.68 24.88 9.88
C TYR A 67 -3.68 25.58 10.81
N SER A 68 -2.45 25.07 10.81
CA SER A 68 -1.36 25.55 11.66
C SER A 68 -0.59 26.69 10.98
N LEU A 69 -0.10 27.65 11.76
CA LEU A 69 0.60 28.84 11.25
C LEU A 69 2.09 28.85 11.60
N ASP A 70 2.47 28.23 12.71
CA ASP A 70 3.83 28.29 13.24
C ASP A 70 4.55 26.95 13.10
N ALA A 71 5.88 27.03 13.16
CA ALA A 71 6.78 25.90 13.07
C ALA A 71 7.37 25.60 14.43
N ASP A 72 6.66 24.87 15.28
CA ASP A 72 7.32 24.35 16.47
C ASP A 72 8.18 23.14 16.07
N THR A 73 9.49 23.31 16.15
CA THR A 73 10.48 22.25 15.85
C THR A 73 10.32 21.08 16.82
N THR A 74 9.83 21.35 18.03
CA THR A 74 9.61 20.36 19.09
C THR A 74 8.46 19.40 18.75
N GLU A 75 7.35 19.94 18.21
CA GLU A 75 6.22 19.12 17.74
C GLU A 75 6.63 18.21 16.57
N LYS A 76 7.48 18.69 15.65
CA LYS A 76 7.97 17.86 14.52
C LYS A 76 8.79 16.65 14.95
N ILE A 77 9.66 16.82 15.95
CA ILE A 77 10.47 15.71 16.46
C ILE A 77 9.57 14.69 17.16
N LEU A 78 8.63 15.15 17.98
CA LEU A 78 7.67 14.28 18.65
C LEU A 78 6.79 13.51 17.64
N GLU A 79 6.31 14.19 16.60
CA GLU A 79 5.55 13.57 15.51
C GLU A 79 6.36 12.55 14.72
N LEU A 80 7.66 12.81 14.49
CA LEU A 80 8.57 11.88 13.85
C LEU A 80 8.82 10.63 14.74
N ILE A 81 8.94 10.81 16.05
CA ILE A 81 9.09 9.71 17.01
C ILE A 81 7.82 8.86 17.05
N ILE A 82 6.63 9.49 17.15
CA ILE A 82 5.33 8.79 17.11
C ILE A 82 5.16 8.08 15.77
N LEU A 83 5.56 8.70 14.66
CA LEU A 83 5.55 8.09 13.34
C LEU A 83 6.38 6.80 13.31
N ILE A 84 7.63 6.86 13.78
CA ILE A 84 8.52 5.70 13.82
C ILE A 84 7.95 4.61 14.73
N LEU A 85 7.45 4.98 15.92
CA LEU A 85 6.85 4.04 16.87
C LEU A 85 5.62 3.32 16.30
N VAL A 86 4.69 4.07 15.70
CA VAL A 86 3.48 3.52 15.07
C VAL A 86 3.84 2.67 13.85
N MET A 87 4.84 3.07 13.05
CA MET A 87 5.35 2.25 11.95
C MET A 87 5.91 0.92 12.45
N VAL A 88 6.74 0.93 13.49
CA VAL A 88 7.30 -0.28 14.11
C VAL A 88 6.18 -1.16 14.66
N LEU A 89 5.21 -0.58 15.36
CA LEU A 89 4.09 -1.32 15.95
C LEU A 89 3.17 -1.94 14.89
N LEU A 90 2.80 -1.19 13.85
CA LEU A 90 1.99 -1.69 12.74
C LEU A 90 2.74 -2.75 11.92
N TYR A 91 4.05 -2.59 11.72
CA TYR A 91 4.88 -3.60 11.06
C TYR A 91 4.98 -4.88 11.89
N ARG A 92 5.13 -4.78 13.23
CA ARG A 92 5.06 -5.95 14.13
C ARG A 92 3.69 -6.61 14.10
N MET A 93 2.62 -5.81 14.00
CA MET A 93 1.26 -6.28 13.78
C MET A 93 0.98 -6.75 12.35
N SER A 94 1.88 -6.57 11.38
CA SER A 94 1.62 -7.00 10.00
C SER A 94 1.42 -8.51 9.86
N ASN A 95 1.88 -9.30 10.84
CA ASN A 95 1.50 -10.70 10.98
C ASN A 95 -0.02 -10.93 11.14
N ILE A 96 -0.77 -9.95 11.67
CA ILE A 96 -2.24 -9.95 11.78
C ILE A 96 -2.90 -9.62 10.44
N PHE A 97 -2.26 -8.78 9.62
CA PHE A 97 -2.75 -8.39 8.29
C PHE A 97 -2.15 -9.24 7.16
N ASN A 98 -1.56 -10.39 7.48
CA ASN A 98 -1.19 -11.38 6.47
C ASN A 98 -2.46 -11.99 5.88
N ILE A 99 -3.09 -11.24 4.97
CA ILE A 99 -4.16 -11.65 4.07
C ILE A 99 -3.81 -12.99 3.37
N SER A 100 -2.51 -13.32 3.28
CA SER A 100 -1.99 -14.62 2.86
C SER A 100 -2.58 -15.84 3.58
N SER A 101 -2.92 -15.76 4.88
CA SER A 101 -3.57 -16.88 5.59
C SER A 101 -5.08 -16.94 5.35
N ALA A 102 -5.69 -15.83 4.92
CA ALA A 102 -7.09 -15.80 4.50
C ALA A 102 -7.27 -16.28 3.05
N LEU A 103 -6.26 -16.11 2.18
CA LEU A 103 -6.25 -16.64 0.80
C LEU A 103 -5.55 -17.99 0.65
N SER A 104 -5.01 -18.56 1.73
CA SER A 104 -4.45 -19.91 1.67
C SER A 104 -5.55 -20.97 1.53
N GLY A 105 -6.83 -20.72 1.81
CA GLY A 105 -7.89 -21.67 1.45
C GLY A 105 -8.27 -21.65 -0.05
N GLU A 106 -9.26 -22.46 -0.44
CA GLU A 106 -10.07 -22.13 -1.61
C GLU A 106 -10.67 -20.73 -1.38
N VAL A 107 -10.29 -19.78 -2.24
CA VAL A 107 -10.67 -18.38 -2.07
C VAL A 107 -12.15 -18.23 -2.46
N THR A 108 -13.02 -18.40 -1.47
CA THR A 108 -14.47 -18.21 -1.64
C THR A 108 -14.81 -16.73 -1.86
N TYR A 109 -15.94 -16.46 -2.51
CA TYR A 109 -16.45 -15.10 -2.65
C TYR A 109 -16.69 -14.42 -1.29
N LEU A 110 -17.04 -15.17 -0.25
CA LEU A 110 -17.18 -14.63 1.10
C LEU A 110 -15.84 -14.10 1.64
N ILE A 111 -14.75 -14.84 1.43
CA ILE A 111 -13.40 -14.40 1.80
C ILE A 111 -13.03 -13.13 1.04
N LEU A 112 -13.29 -13.06 -0.27
CA LEU A 112 -13.03 -11.86 -1.08
C LEU A 112 -13.80 -10.63 -0.58
N PHE A 113 -15.06 -10.81 -0.16
CA PHE A 113 -15.87 -9.75 0.44
C PHE A 113 -15.27 -9.28 1.78
N ILE A 114 -14.89 -10.22 2.66
CA ILE A 114 -14.27 -9.92 3.95
C ILE A 114 -12.93 -9.18 3.76
N ILE A 115 -12.10 -9.62 2.82
CA ILE A 115 -10.86 -8.93 2.44
C ILE A 115 -11.18 -7.51 1.97
N GLY A 116 -12.20 -7.32 1.13
CA GLY A 116 -12.68 -6.01 0.71
C GLY A 116 -13.09 -5.13 1.90
N LEU A 117 -13.84 -5.70 2.85
CA LEU A 117 -14.28 -5.01 4.06
C LEU A 117 -13.09 -4.55 4.92
N PHE A 118 -12.15 -5.43 5.23
CA PHE A 118 -10.97 -5.03 6.03
C PHE A 118 -10.02 -4.11 5.26
N THR A 119 -9.87 -4.32 3.95
CA THR A 119 -9.08 -3.44 3.06
C THR A 119 -9.65 -2.03 3.00
N SER A 120 -10.95 -1.86 3.23
CA SER A 120 -11.56 -0.53 3.22
C SER A 120 -11.02 0.38 4.33
N LEU A 121 -10.45 -0.15 5.43
CA LEU A 121 -9.74 0.65 6.43
C LEU A 121 -8.56 1.40 5.81
N HIS A 122 -7.86 0.76 4.86
CA HIS A 122 -6.86 1.41 4.02
C HIS A 122 -7.46 2.45 3.07
N CYS A 123 -8.58 2.08 2.44
CA CYS A 123 -9.27 2.96 1.51
C CYS A 123 -9.76 4.23 2.20
N ILE A 124 -10.20 4.17 3.47
CA ILE A 124 -10.55 5.33 4.31
C ILE A 124 -9.39 6.32 4.37
N GLY A 125 -8.17 5.81 4.50
CA GLY A 125 -7.00 6.66 4.61
C GLY A 125 -6.55 7.32 3.30
N MET A 126 -6.55 6.57 2.20
CA MET A 126 -6.06 7.07 0.89
C MET A 126 -7.21 7.60 0.02
N CYS A 127 -8.13 6.72 -0.35
CA CYS A 127 -9.26 7.03 -1.23
C CYS A 127 -10.34 7.87 -0.52
N GLY A 128 -10.40 7.82 0.81
CA GLY A 128 -11.34 8.59 1.62
C GLY A 128 -11.13 10.09 1.48
N GLY A 129 -9.88 10.53 1.27
CA GLY A 129 -9.60 11.95 0.99
C GLY A 129 -10.09 12.43 -0.35
N ILE A 130 -9.95 11.58 -1.36
CA ILE A 130 -10.47 11.84 -2.70
C ILE A 130 -12.00 11.90 -2.64
N MET A 131 -12.64 10.89 -2.03
CA MET A 131 -14.09 10.85 -1.84
C MET A 131 -14.59 12.08 -1.07
N LEU A 132 -13.97 12.42 0.05
CA LEU A 132 -14.35 13.58 0.86
C LEU A 132 -14.17 14.90 0.10
N SER A 133 -13.12 15.03 -0.73
CA SER A 133 -12.93 16.22 -1.56
C SER A 133 -14.06 16.42 -2.59
N GLN A 134 -14.72 15.33 -3.01
CA GLN A 134 -15.88 15.38 -3.89
C GLN A 134 -17.17 15.70 -3.10
N THR A 135 -17.33 15.19 -1.88
CA THR A 135 -18.53 15.46 -1.06
C THR A 135 -18.52 16.87 -0.45
N LEU A 136 -17.35 17.39 -0.05
CA LEU A 136 -17.20 18.73 0.53
C LEU A 136 -17.42 19.87 -0.47
N LYS A 137 -17.37 19.59 -1.77
CA LYS A 137 -17.68 20.56 -2.83
C LYS A 137 -19.18 20.73 -3.10
N SER A 138 -20.02 19.87 -2.51
CA SER A 138 -21.48 19.96 -2.63
C SER A 138 -22.01 20.97 -1.61
N GLU A 139 -22.45 22.15 -2.08
CA GLU A 139 -22.93 23.28 -1.25
C GLU A 139 -24.33 23.06 -0.63
N GLY A 140 -24.90 21.85 -0.74
CA GLY A 140 -26.23 21.53 -0.20
C GLY A 140 -26.23 21.29 1.31
N ASN A 141 -27.21 21.89 1.99
CA ASN A 141 -27.40 21.76 3.45
C ASN A 141 -28.11 20.45 3.87
N THR A 142 -28.56 19.64 2.92
CA THR A 142 -29.30 18.39 3.18
C THR A 142 -28.39 17.17 3.15
N THR A 143 -28.64 16.19 4.03
CA THR A 143 -27.90 14.91 4.10
C THR A 143 -27.85 14.20 2.73
N TYR A 144 -28.92 14.34 1.93
CA TYR A 144 -29.01 13.80 0.57
C TYR A 144 -27.91 14.34 -0.37
N SER A 145 -27.67 15.65 -0.35
CA SER A 145 -26.67 16.30 -1.21
C SER A 145 -25.21 15.91 -0.90
N LYS A 146 -24.98 15.26 0.26
CA LYS A 146 -23.66 14.78 0.71
C LYS A 146 -23.46 13.28 0.48
N ILE A 147 -24.53 12.48 0.51
CA ILE A 147 -24.48 11.02 0.27
C ILE A 147 -24.41 10.70 -1.23
N VAL A 148 -25.13 11.44 -2.09
CA VAL A 148 -25.17 11.17 -3.53
C VAL A 148 -23.76 11.17 -4.17
N PRO A 149 -22.88 12.15 -3.90
CA PRO A 149 -21.52 12.13 -4.45
C PRO A 149 -20.67 10.94 -3.95
N ALA A 150 -20.86 10.51 -2.69
CA ALA A 150 -20.18 9.32 -2.15
C ALA A 150 -20.66 8.03 -2.81
N LEU A 151 -21.97 7.93 -3.09
CA LEU A 151 -22.55 6.81 -3.81
C LEU A 151 -22.06 6.75 -5.27
N GLN A 152 -22.09 7.89 -5.97
CA GLN A 152 -21.56 8.01 -7.33
C GLN A 152 -20.09 7.59 -7.41
N TYR A 153 -19.27 8.06 -6.47
CA TYR A 153 -17.86 7.69 -6.40
C TYR A 153 -17.65 6.18 -6.21
N ASN A 154 -18.35 5.56 -5.26
CA ASN A 154 -18.22 4.11 -5.02
C ASN A 154 -18.79 3.28 -6.17
N LEU A 155 -19.86 3.75 -6.84
CA LEU A 155 -20.39 3.10 -8.02
C LEU A 155 -19.36 3.08 -9.16
N GLY A 156 -18.70 4.21 -9.42
CA GLY A 156 -17.61 4.29 -10.39
C GLY A 156 -16.45 3.34 -10.05
N ARG A 157 -16.11 3.21 -8.76
CA ARG A 157 -15.07 2.27 -8.29
C ARG A 157 -15.44 0.82 -8.54
N VAL A 158 -16.65 0.41 -8.17
CA VAL A 158 -17.13 -0.97 -8.35
C VAL A 158 -17.11 -1.33 -9.84
N ILE A 159 -17.61 -0.45 -10.70
CA ILE A 159 -17.60 -0.68 -12.16
C ILE A 159 -16.16 -0.82 -12.67
N SER A 160 -15.27 0.11 -12.30
CA SER A 160 -13.89 0.09 -12.77
C SER A 160 -13.11 -1.13 -12.28
N TYR A 161 -13.23 -1.50 -11.01
CA TYR A 161 -12.56 -2.67 -10.43
C TYR A 161 -13.05 -3.96 -11.09
N THR A 162 -14.36 -4.08 -11.31
CA THR A 162 -14.98 -5.24 -11.97
C THR A 162 -14.48 -5.39 -13.41
N LEU A 163 -14.48 -4.28 -14.17
CA LEU A 163 -14.05 -4.30 -15.58
C LEU A 163 -12.56 -4.61 -15.71
N LEU A 164 -11.71 -3.95 -14.91
CA LEU A 164 -10.27 -4.22 -14.88
C LEU A 164 -9.98 -5.65 -14.42
N GLY A 165 -10.72 -6.15 -13.43
CA GLY A 165 -10.65 -7.55 -12.99
C GLY A 165 -10.93 -8.54 -14.10
N GLY A 166 -11.97 -8.28 -14.89
CA GLY A 166 -12.30 -9.12 -16.04
C GLY A 166 -11.21 -9.08 -17.11
N ILE A 167 -10.74 -7.88 -17.48
CA ILE A 167 -9.67 -7.71 -18.47
C ILE A 167 -8.39 -8.44 -18.01
N ILE A 168 -7.96 -8.21 -16.77
CA ILE A 168 -6.75 -8.83 -16.22
C ILE A 168 -6.94 -10.34 -16.08
N GLY A 169 -8.11 -10.81 -15.64
CA GLY A 169 -8.39 -12.25 -15.57
C GLY A 169 -8.39 -12.93 -16.93
N ALA A 170 -8.90 -12.28 -17.97
CA ALA A 170 -8.81 -12.77 -19.34
C ALA A 170 -7.35 -12.86 -19.80
N LEU A 171 -6.55 -11.82 -19.53
CA LEU A 171 -5.11 -11.82 -19.86
C LEU A 171 -4.36 -12.96 -19.18
N GLY A 172 -4.83 -13.42 -18.02
CA GLY A 172 -4.23 -14.55 -17.29
C GLY A 172 -4.24 -15.89 -18.05
N SER A 173 -5.15 -16.05 -19.02
CA SER A 173 -5.18 -17.23 -19.88
C SER A 173 -4.09 -17.24 -20.97
N VAL A 174 -3.49 -16.07 -21.26
CA VAL A 174 -2.53 -15.87 -22.37
C VAL A 174 -1.16 -15.41 -21.87
N PHE A 175 -1.11 -14.71 -20.73
CA PHE A 175 0.11 -14.08 -20.19
C PHE A 175 0.47 -14.65 -18.81
N SER A 176 1.53 -15.45 -18.75
CA SER A 176 2.30 -15.65 -17.52
C SER A 176 3.30 -14.50 -17.38
N LEU A 177 3.00 -13.50 -16.56
CA LEU A 177 3.96 -12.43 -16.28
C LEU A 177 5.20 -13.02 -15.60
N SER A 178 6.38 -12.68 -16.13
CA SER A 178 7.66 -13.09 -15.53
C SER A 178 7.77 -12.58 -14.08
N PRO A 179 8.50 -13.28 -13.20
CA PRO A 179 8.77 -12.86 -11.83
C PRO A 179 9.38 -11.46 -11.77
N TYR A 180 10.27 -11.14 -12.71
CA TYR A 180 10.90 -9.83 -12.81
C TYR A 180 9.91 -8.72 -13.19
N THR A 181 8.95 -9.00 -14.08
CA THR A 181 7.89 -8.04 -14.43
C THR A 181 6.95 -7.79 -13.24
N LYS A 182 6.56 -8.86 -12.53
CA LYS A 182 5.76 -8.77 -11.30
C LYS A 182 6.51 -7.96 -10.22
N ALA A 183 7.80 -8.26 -10.02
CA ALA A 183 8.68 -7.54 -9.11
C ALA A 183 8.75 -6.06 -9.45
N PHE A 184 8.98 -5.71 -10.72
CA PHE A 184 9.04 -4.32 -11.18
C PHE A 184 7.76 -3.55 -10.88
N ILE A 185 6.59 -4.12 -11.18
CA ILE A 185 5.29 -3.50 -10.91
C ILE A 185 5.10 -3.24 -9.41
N MET A 186 5.41 -4.23 -8.56
CA MET A 186 5.29 -4.10 -7.10
C MET A 186 6.29 -3.08 -6.53
N VAL A 187 7.54 -3.08 -6.99
CA VAL A 187 8.56 -2.13 -6.53
C VAL A 187 8.17 -0.70 -6.93
N PHE A 188 7.78 -0.49 -8.18
CA PHE A 188 7.35 0.81 -8.68
C PHE A 188 6.15 1.34 -7.89
N ALA A 189 5.13 0.51 -7.71
CA ALA A 189 3.95 0.89 -6.96
C ALA A 189 4.21 1.09 -5.47
N GLY A 190 5.12 0.30 -4.89
CA GLY A 190 5.50 0.40 -3.49
C GLY A 190 6.23 1.71 -3.22
N LEU A 191 7.17 2.07 -4.10
CA LEU A 191 7.85 3.36 -4.07
C LEU A 191 6.85 4.50 -4.21
N PHE A 192 5.92 4.43 -5.17
CA PHE A 192 4.87 5.42 -5.34
C PHE A 192 4.01 5.58 -4.07
N MET A 193 3.61 4.48 -3.43
CA MET A 193 2.85 4.49 -2.18
C MET A 193 3.64 5.11 -1.02
N VAL A 194 4.93 4.81 -0.88
CA VAL A 194 5.80 5.42 0.15
C VAL A 194 5.88 6.93 -0.05
N VAL A 195 6.14 7.38 -1.27
CA VAL A 195 6.25 8.82 -1.58
C VAL A 195 4.92 9.53 -1.35
N MET A 196 3.79 8.90 -1.71
CA MET A 196 2.46 9.45 -1.44
C MET A 196 2.13 9.48 0.06
N GLY A 197 2.49 8.43 0.82
CA GLY A 197 2.34 8.39 2.28
C GLY A 197 3.11 9.50 2.98
N LEU A 198 4.35 9.77 2.55
CA LEU A 198 5.16 10.90 3.01
C LEU A 198 4.50 12.26 2.72
N ASN A 199 3.88 12.41 1.54
CA ASN A 199 3.15 13.63 1.19
C ASN A 199 1.92 13.83 2.09
N LEU A 200 1.13 12.76 2.32
CA LEU A 200 -0.02 12.79 3.23
C LEU A 200 0.36 13.09 4.68
N PHE A 201 1.56 12.66 5.13
CA PHE A 201 2.08 12.98 6.45
C PHE A 201 2.54 14.45 6.60
N GLY A 202 2.73 15.16 5.48
CA GLY A 202 3.08 16.58 5.45
C GLY A 202 4.52 16.88 4.98
N PHE A 203 5.23 15.91 4.41
CA PHE A 203 6.53 16.14 3.77
C PHE A 203 6.32 16.60 2.31
N ASN A 204 6.79 17.80 1.97
CA ASN A 204 6.52 18.46 0.69
C ASN A 204 7.30 17.91 -0.54
N PHE A 205 7.77 16.65 -0.52
CA PHE A 205 8.70 16.11 -1.51
C PHE A 205 8.16 16.17 -2.96
N LEU A 206 6.86 15.86 -3.16
CA LEU A 206 6.23 15.84 -4.48
C LEU A 206 5.65 17.19 -4.94
N ARG A 207 5.51 18.18 -4.04
CA ARG A 207 4.81 19.45 -4.33
C ARG A 207 5.49 20.28 -5.44
N LYS A 208 6.79 20.05 -5.64
CA LYS A 208 7.61 20.69 -6.69
C LYS A 208 7.43 20.05 -8.08
N TYR A 209 7.11 18.76 -8.14
CA TYR A 209 7.05 17.98 -9.39
C TYR A 209 5.63 17.74 -9.93
N THR A 210 4.59 17.87 -9.10
CA THR A 210 3.18 17.76 -9.54
C THR A 210 2.71 18.89 -10.47
N ASN A 211 3.55 19.90 -10.72
CA ASN A 211 3.22 21.03 -11.61
C ASN A 211 3.10 20.65 -13.10
N SER A 212 3.67 19.53 -13.55
CA SER A 212 3.69 19.17 -14.98
C SER A 212 2.48 18.36 -15.47
N LEU A 213 1.69 17.76 -14.58
CA LEU A 213 0.56 16.91 -14.97
C LEU A 213 -0.79 17.59 -14.73
N HIS A 214 -0.91 18.85 -15.18
CA HIS A 214 -2.23 19.37 -15.50
C HIS A 214 -2.61 18.78 -16.85
N ILE A 215 -3.05 17.52 -16.86
CA ILE A 215 -3.82 17.04 -18.01
C ILE A 215 -5.02 18.00 -18.07
N GLY A 216 -5.05 18.84 -19.11
CA GLY A 216 -6.04 19.89 -19.35
C GLY A 216 -7.44 19.36 -19.61
N ILE A 217 -7.88 18.33 -18.88
CA ILE A 217 -9.27 17.96 -18.81
C ILE A 217 -9.94 19.04 -17.97
N ASN A 218 -10.41 20.08 -18.66
CA ASN A 218 -11.47 20.93 -18.17
C ASN A 218 -12.70 20.03 -17.95
N PHE A 219 -12.76 19.35 -16.80
CA PHE A 219 -14.02 18.86 -16.28
C PHE A 219 -14.85 20.11 -16.00
N LYS A 220 -15.62 20.55 -17.01
CA LYS A 220 -16.75 21.45 -16.81
C LYS A 220 -17.50 20.94 -15.57
N ARG A 221 -17.87 21.86 -14.67
CA ARG A 221 -18.69 21.63 -13.45
C ARG A 221 -19.90 20.75 -13.78
N ASN A 222 -19.71 19.44 -13.78
CA ASN A 222 -20.74 18.47 -14.13
C ASN A 222 -21.04 17.64 -12.89
N SER A 223 -22.33 17.39 -12.67
CA SER A 223 -22.86 16.56 -11.59
C SER A 223 -22.18 15.18 -11.50
N ASN A 224 -21.60 14.70 -12.61
CA ASN A 224 -20.98 13.37 -12.71
C ASN A 224 -19.50 13.31 -12.30
N ALA A 225 -18.89 14.41 -11.84
CA ALA A 225 -17.47 14.41 -11.44
C ALA A 225 -17.11 13.33 -10.40
N PRO A 226 -17.91 13.07 -9.34
CA PRO A 226 -17.60 12.02 -8.36
C PRO A 226 -17.55 10.62 -8.98
N PHE A 227 -18.47 10.34 -9.91
CA PHE A 227 -18.54 9.07 -10.63
C PHE A 227 -17.29 8.83 -11.49
N ILE A 228 -16.87 9.86 -12.24
CA ILE A 228 -15.70 9.75 -13.12
C ILE A 228 -14.41 9.58 -12.32
N VAL A 229 -14.27 10.31 -11.21
CA VAL A 229 -13.15 10.12 -10.28
C VAL A 229 -13.17 8.70 -9.71
N GLY A 230 -14.35 8.15 -9.42
CA GLY A 230 -14.52 6.75 -9.04
C GLY A 230 -14.03 5.76 -10.10
N ILE A 231 -14.35 6.00 -11.37
CA ILE A 231 -13.86 5.17 -12.48
C ILE A 231 -12.33 5.21 -12.56
N LEU A 232 -11.74 6.41 -12.49
CA LEU A 232 -10.30 6.59 -12.56
C LEU A 232 -9.57 5.97 -11.36
N ASN A 233 -10.24 5.81 -10.22
CA ASN A 233 -9.64 5.19 -9.03
C ASN A 233 -9.29 3.70 -9.23
N GLY A 234 -9.91 2.99 -10.20
CA GLY A 234 -9.48 1.63 -10.57
C GLY A 234 -8.08 1.54 -11.15
N LEU A 235 -7.55 2.65 -11.64
CA LEU A 235 -6.19 2.74 -12.18
C LEU A 235 -5.15 3.11 -11.10
N MET A 236 -5.57 3.31 -9.84
CA MET A 236 -4.64 3.65 -8.78
C MET A 236 -3.80 2.43 -8.36
N PRO A 237 -2.47 2.53 -8.32
CA PRO A 237 -1.62 1.45 -7.87
C PRO A 237 -1.63 1.40 -6.32
N CYS A 238 -2.59 0.69 -5.73
CA CYS A 238 -2.57 0.38 -4.30
C CYS A 238 -2.38 -1.12 -4.05
N GLY A 239 -1.60 -1.47 -3.03
CA GLY A 239 -1.19 -2.87 -2.80
C GLY A 239 -2.34 -3.88 -2.68
N PRO A 240 -3.42 -3.59 -1.95
CA PRO A 240 -4.57 -4.49 -1.92
C PRO A 240 -5.24 -4.66 -3.28
N LEU A 241 -5.39 -3.59 -4.06
CA LEU A 241 -5.94 -3.69 -5.42
C LEU A 241 -5.03 -4.52 -6.33
N GLN A 242 -3.71 -4.33 -6.23
CA GLN A 242 -2.73 -5.10 -7.01
C GLN A 242 -2.73 -6.58 -6.65
N ALA A 243 -2.82 -6.93 -5.37
CA ALA A 243 -2.95 -8.32 -4.93
C ALA A 243 -4.21 -8.96 -5.52
N MET A 244 -5.32 -8.23 -5.56
CA MET A 244 -6.57 -8.71 -6.13
C MET A 244 -6.57 -8.74 -7.66
N GLN A 245 -5.86 -7.83 -8.33
CA GLN A 245 -5.63 -7.88 -9.78
C GLN A 245 -4.75 -9.08 -10.14
N LEU A 246 -3.75 -9.39 -9.34
CA LEU A 246 -2.90 -10.57 -9.49
C LEU A 246 -3.68 -11.86 -9.24
N TYR A 247 -4.56 -11.88 -8.25
CA TYR A 247 -5.50 -12.99 -8.06
C TYR A 247 -6.46 -13.11 -9.25
N ALA A 248 -7.02 -12.00 -9.75
CA ALA A 248 -7.86 -12.01 -10.94
C ALA A 248 -7.09 -12.60 -12.15
N LEU A 249 -5.83 -12.19 -12.36
CA LEU A 249 -4.93 -12.76 -13.36
C LEU A 249 -4.79 -14.29 -13.19
N SER A 250 -4.61 -14.79 -11.96
CA SER A 250 -4.47 -16.23 -11.74
C SER A 250 -5.75 -17.03 -12.01
N THR A 251 -6.92 -16.39 -12.06
CA THR A 251 -8.17 -17.08 -12.44
C THR A 251 -8.23 -17.51 -13.91
N GLY A 252 -7.42 -16.90 -14.79
CA GLY A 252 -7.37 -17.20 -16.22
C GLY A 252 -8.71 -17.04 -16.96
N SER A 253 -9.69 -16.32 -16.40
CA SER A 253 -11.02 -16.15 -16.98
C SER A 253 -11.54 -14.74 -16.75
N PHE A 254 -12.11 -14.15 -17.81
CA PHE A 254 -12.77 -12.85 -17.72
C PHE A 254 -13.86 -12.84 -16.64
N VAL A 255 -14.73 -13.86 -16.64
CA VAL A 255 -15.90 -13.89 -15.76
C VAL A 255 -15.47 -14.10 -14.30
N LYS A 256 -14.55 -15.04 -14.05
CA LYS A 256 -14.05 -15.28 -12.68
C LYS A 256 -13.30 -14.07 -12.15
N GLY A 257 -12.40 -13.48 -12.94
CA GLY A 257 -11.67 -12.27 -12.57
C GLY A 257 -12.59 -11.07 -12.29
N ALA A 258 -13.62 -10.86 -13.12
CA ALA A 258 -14.62 -9.82 -12.93
C ALA A 258 -15.44 -10.04 -11.65
N LEU A 259 -15.96 -11.25 -11.43
CA LEU A 259 -16.73 -11.60 -10.23
C LEU A 259 -15.90 -11.44 -8.96
N SER A 260 -14.65 -11.91 -8.97
CA SER A 260 -13.75 -11.78 -7.82
C SER A 260 -13.53 -10.31 -7.44
N MET A 261 -13.29 -9.45 -8.42
CA MET A 261 -13.09 -8.02 -8.19
C MET A 261 -14.39 -7.28 -7.83
N PHE A 262 -15.52 -7.70 -8.38
CA PHE A 262 -16.83 -7.18 -8.02
C PHE A 262 -17.14 -7.42 -6.55
N VAL A 263 -16.99 -8.66 -6.08
CA VAL A 263 -17.28 -9.04 -4.69
C VAL A 263 -16.33 -8.34 -3.72
N PHE A 264 -15.04 -8.30 -4.05
CA PHE A 264 -14.05 -7.51 -3.30
C PHE A 264 -14.42 -6.03 -3.24
N SER A 265 -14.76 -5.42 -4.39
CA SER A 265 -15.09 -4.00 -4.45
C SER A 265 -16.36 -3.69 -3.65
N ILE A 266 -17.39 -4.54 -3.71
CA ILE A 266 -18.60 -4.41 -2.89
C ILE A 266 -18.25 -4.48 -1.39
N GLY A 267 -17.35 -5.37 -0.99
CA GLY A 267 -16.84 -5.42 0.38
C GLY A 267 -16.27 -4.08 0.87
N THR A 268 -15.70 -3.28 -0.03
CA THR A 268 -15.15 -1.96 0.34
C THR A 268 -16.19 -0.85 0.52
N VAL A 269 -17.41 -1.02 -0.02
CA VAL A 269 -18.44 0.04 -0.08
C VAL A 269 -19.02 0.41 1.29
N PRO A 270 -19.39 -0.53 2.20
CA PRO A 270 -20.06 -0.19 3.46
C PRO A 270 -19.26 0.79 4.33
N LEU A 271 -17.97 0.53 4.51
CA LEU A 271 -17.09 1.36 5.33
C LEU A 271 -16.74 2.69 4.64
N MET A 272 -16.66 2.72 3.30
CA MET A 272 -16.47 3.98 2.56
C MET A 272 -17.70 4.88 2.64
N LEU A 273 -18.90 4.34 2.45
CA LEU A 273 -20.13 5.10 2.65
C LEU A 273 -20.29 5.55 4.11
N GLY A 274 -19.93 4.66 5.05
CA GLY A 274 -19.87 4.97 6.48
C GLY A 274 -18.97 6.18 6.77
N LEU A 275 -17.78 6.24 6.17
CA LEU A 275 -16.90 7.42 6.27
C LEU A 275 -17.54 8.67 5.66
N GLY A 276 -18.23 8.55 4.53
CA GLY A 276 -18.95 9.66 3.91
C GLY A 276 -19.99 10.28 4.86
N ILE A 277 -20.75 9.45 5.58
CA ILE A 277 -21.72 9.90 6.58
C ILE A 277 -21.00 10.42 7.84
N ALA A 278 -20.06 9.65 8.39
CA ALA A 278 -19.30 10.01 9.59
C ALA A 278 -18.51 11.31 9.41
N SER A 279 -18.10 11.65 8.19
CA SER A 279 -17.45 12.93 7.89
C SER A 279 -18.30 14.15 8.25
N THR A 280 -19.62 14.00 8.35
CA THR A 280 -20.53 15.06 8.84
C THR A 280 -20.48 15.23 10.36
N LEU A 281 -20.09 14.19 11.10
CA LEU A 281 -19.95 14.18 12.55
C LEU A 281 -18.52 14.53 13.00
N ILE A 282 -17.53 14.33 12.13
CA ILE A 282 -16.12 14.55 12.46
C ILE A 282 -15.78 16.04 12.42
N ASN A 283 -15.36 16.58 13.56
CA ASN A 283 -14.88 17.95 13.69
C ASN A 283 -13.63 18.23 12.82
N LYS A 284 -13.43 19.52 12.48
CA LYS A 284 -12.40 19.98 11.52
C LYS A 284 -10.98 19.46 11.84
N ASN A 285 -10.60 19.41 13.13
CA ASN A 285 -9.28 18.93 13.58
C ASN A 285 -9.14 17.40 13.50
N GLY A 286 -10.24 16.66 13.54
CA GLY A 286 -10.25 15.20 13.41
C GLY A 286 -9.90 14.74 12.00
N SER A 287 -10.43 15.41 10.97
CA SER A 287 -10.14 15.07 9.57
C SER A 287 -8.66 15.24 9.21
N GLN A 288 -8.00 16.29 9.70
CA GLN A 288 -6.56 16.51 9.47
C GLN A 288 -5.70 15.43 10.15
N ARG A 289 -6.04 15.06 11.39
CA ARG A 289 -5.38 13.94 12.09
C ARG A 289 -5.56 12.62 11.33
N ILE A 290 -6.76 12.34 10.83
CA ILE A 290 -7.04 11.14 10.03
C ILE A 290 -6.12 11.08 8.81
N TYR A 291 -5.95 12.16 8.04
CA TYR A 291 -5.04 12.15 6.89
C TYR A 291 -3.58 11.91 7.28
N LYS A 292 -3.12 12.56 8.35
CA LYS A 292 -1.75 12.41 8.83
C LYS A 292 -1.44 10.97 9.22
N TYR A 293 -2.30 10.35 10.03
CA TYR A 293 -2.14 8.94 10.43
C TYR A 293 -2.36 7.97 9.26
N SER A 294 -3.23 8.32 8.32
CA SER A 294 -3.43 7.55 7.09
C SER A 294 -2.19 7.53 6.20
N GLY A 295 -1.44 8.63 6.14
CA GLY A 295 -0.15 8.69 5.45
C GLY A 295 0.87 7.70 6.00
N ILE A 296 0.91 7.53 7.33
CA ILE A 296 1.74 6.53 8.01
C ILE A 296 1.36 5.12 7.57
N PHE A 297 0.06 4.81 7.63
CA PHE A 297 -0.45 3.50 7.27
C PHE A 297 -0.18 3.17 5.80
N VAL A 298 -0.38 4.13 4.90
CA VAL A 298 -0.06 4.00 3.46
C VAL A 298 1.43 3.76 3.23
N MET A 299 2.30 4.48 3.95
CA MET A 299 3.74 4.31 3.85
C MET A 299 4.19 2.92 4.31
N VAL A 300 3.67 2.41 5.44
CA VAL A 300 3.96 1.04 5.92
C VAL A 300 3.58 0.01 4.87
N LEU A 301 2.39 0.13 4.27
CA LEU A 301 1.95 -0.78 3.21
C LEU A 301 2.80 -0.66 1.95
N GLY A 302 3.27 0.55 1.61
CA GLY A 302 4.23 0.77 0.53
C GLY A 302 5.56 0.06 0.79
N ILE A 303 6.09 0.11 2.01
CA ILE A 303 7.32 -0.60 2.42
C ILE A 303 7.13 -2.11 2.35
N ILE A 304 5.98 -2.63 2.82
CA ILE A 304 5.64 -4.06 2.72
C ILE A 304 5.54 -4.50 1.25
N MET A 305 5.01 -3.65 0.37
CA MET A 305 4.90 -3.96 -1.04
C MET A 305 6.26 -3.90 -1.75
N LEU A 306 7.12 -2.96 -1.37
CA LEU A 306 8.51 -2.90 -1.82
C LEU A 306 9.25 -4.19 -1.46
N SER A 307 9.17 -4.64 -0.20
CA SER A 307 9.87 -5.85 0.24
C SER A 307 9.40 -7.10 -0.51
N ARG A 308 8.10 -7.23 -0.80
CA ARG A 308 7.55 -8.31 -1.66
C ARG A 308 8.08 -8.23 -3.09
N GLY A 309 8.13 -7.03 -3.67
CA GLY A 309 8.69 -6.82 -5.00
C GLY A 309 10.16 -7.22 -5.09
N PHE A 310 10.96 -6.86 -4.08
CA PHE A 310 12.36 -7.29 -4.01
C PHE A 310 12.50 -8.80 -3.80
N ALA A 311 11.64 -9.42 -2.98
CA ALA A 311 11.64 -10.87 -2.79
C ALA A 311 11.41 -11.62 -4.11
N LEU A 312 10.48 -11.14 -4.96
CA LEU A 312 10.25 -11.68 -6.30
C LEU A 312 11.44 -11.49 -7.26
N ALA A 313 12.25 -10.46 -7.03
CA ALA A 313 13.50 -10.24 -7.76
C ALA A 313 14.68 -11.07 -7.20
N GLY A 314 14.46 -11.84 -6.12
CA GLY A 314 15.50 -12.62 -5.45
C GLY A 314 16.27 -11.89 -4.35
N ILE A 315 15.88 -10.66 -4.01
CA ILE A 315 16.49 -9.83 -2.97
C ILE A 315 15.60 -9.83 -1.73
N ASN A 316 16.01 -10.54 -0.67
CA ASN A 316 15.24 -10.57 0.57
C ASN A 316 15.60 -9.37 1.48
N ILE A 317 15.08 -8.17 1.17
CA ILE A 317 15.17 -7.03 2.08
C ILE A 317 14.08 -7.12 3.14
N ASN A 318 14.36 -7.78 4.26
CA ASN A 318 13.52 -7.65 5.46
C ASN A 318 14.21 -6.65 6.42
N PRO A 319 13.95 -5.34 6.30
CA PRO A 319 14.70 -4.27 6.99
C PRO A 319 14.57 -4.29 8.52
N MET A 320 13.81 -5.23 9.11
CA MET A 320 13.66 -5.35 10.56
C MET A 320 13.78 -6.81 11.06
N LYS A 321 14.52 -7.66 10.35
CA LYS A 321 15.04 -8.93 10.90
C LYS A 321 16.35 -8.74 11.69
N TYR A 322 16.50 -7.59 12.36
CA TYR A 322 17.56 -7.33 13.35
C TYR A 322 17.20 -7.86 14.76
N SER A 323 16.15 -8.69 14.86
CA SER A 323 15.80 -9.38 16.10
C SER A 323 16.25 -10.82 15.97
N ASN A 324 17.11 -11.28 16.88
CA ASN A 324 17.47 -12.68 17.13
C ASN A 324 16.22 -13.53 17.35
N SER A 325 15.50 -13.88 16.28
CA SER A 325 14.57 -15.00 16.30
C SER A 325 15.41 -16.24 16.05
N ASN A 326 15.67 -17.00 17.11
CA ASN A 326 16.10 -18.39 16.99
C ASN A 326 15.18 -19.08 15.98
N VAL A 327 15.73 -19.41 14.81
CA VAL A 327 14.97 -20.00 13.70
C VAL A 327 14.82 -21.47 14.02
N SER A 328 13.70 -21.84 14.64
CA SER A 328 13.36 -23.24 14.98
C SER A 328 12.95 -24.09 13.77
N ASN A 329 13.10 -23.60 12.53
CA ASN A 329 12.62 -24.23 11.29
C ASN A 329 13.72 -24.37 10.21
N ALA A 330 14.99 -24.45 10.60
CA ALA A 330 16.09 -24.73 9.68
C ALA A 330 16.32 -26.25 9.55
N ALA A 331 16.51 -26.74 8.33
CA ALA A 331 16.85 -28.13 8.05
C ALA A 331 18.18 -28.24 7.30
N ARG A 332 19.03 -29.17 7.74
CA ARG A 332 20.25 -29.56 7.03
C ARG A 332 19.88 -30.55 5.92
N SER A 333 20.53 -30.48 4.76
CA SER A 333 20.33 -31.49 3.72
C SER A 333 20.88 -32.85 4.14
N GLU A 334 20.19 -33.91 3.75
CA GLU A 334 20.64 -35.29 3.90
C GLU A 334 21.44 -35.67 2.65
N ILE A 335 22.72 -36.02 2.80
CA ILE A 335 23.58 -36.44 1.69
C ILE A 335 23.55 -37.97 1.61
N ALA A 336 23.09 -38.49 0.47
CA ALA A 336 23.11 -39.90 0.13
C ALA A 336 23.45 -40.04 -1.36
N ASP A 337 24.32 -40.98 -1.72
CA ASP A 337 24.68 -41.30 -3.11
C ASP A 337 25.13 -40.08 -3.96
N ASP A 338 26.02 -39.24 -3.42
CA ASP A 338 26.54 -38.01 -4.05
C ASP A 338 25.46 -36.96 -4.41
N VAL A 339 24.24 -37.10 -3.88
CA VAL A 339 23.15 -36.14 -4.02
C VAL A 339 22.71 -35.68 -2.64
N GLN A 340 22.50 -34.37 -2.49
CA GLN A 340 21.97 -33.80 -1.26
C GLN A 340 20.47 -33.53 -1.40
N THR A 341 19.68 -34.08 -0.49
CA THR A 341 18.22 -33.97 -0.52
C THR A 341 17.75 -32.97 0.53
N ILE A 342 16.86 -32.07 0.13
CA ILE A 342 16.14 -31.15 1.03
C ILE A 342 14.64 -31.36 0.84
N ARG A 343 13.88 -31.40 1.94
CA ARG A 343 12.43 -31.65 1.96
C ARG A 343 11.69 -30.46 2.55
N MET A 344 10.67 -29.98 1.85
CA MET A 344 9.78 -28.91 2.29
C MET A 344 8.33 -29.35 2.17
N ASP A 345 7.53 -29.11 3.19
CA ASP A 345 6.08 -29.20 3.10
C ASP A 345 5.50 -27.82 2.74
N ALA A 346 4.68 -27.79 1.68
CA ALA A 346 3.83 -26.65 1.34
C ALA A 346 2.42 -26.89 1.91
N THR A 347 2.07 -26.10 2.92
CA THR A 347 0.81 -26.20 3.67
C THR A 347 0.02 -24.89 3.65
N TYR A 348 -1.19 -24.86 4.22
CA TYR A 348 -1.94 -23.62 4.43
C TYR A 348 -1.20 -22.60 5.31
N ALA A 349 -0.34 -23.07 6.21
CA ALA A 349 0.45 -22.24 7.12
C ALA A 349 1.72 -21.66 6.47
N GLY A 350 2.10 -22.15 5.28
CA GLY A 350 3.28 -21.71 4.55
C GLY A 350 4.26 -22.85 4.25
N TYR A 351 5.53 -22.49 4.11
CA TYR A 351 6.63 -23.41 3.82
C TYR A 351 7.33 -23.83 5.11
N THR A 352 7.42 -25.14 5.36
CA THR A 352 8.10 -25.67 6.53
C THR A 352 8.87 -26.93 6.15
N PRO A 353 10.17 -27.01 6.47
CA PRO A 353 11.06 -25.90 6.83
C PRO A 353 11.20 -24.89 5.67
N ASN A 354 11.59 -23.65 5.97
CA ASN A 354 11.83 -22.61 4.96
C ASN A 354 13.28 -22.10 4.95
N VAL A 355 14.16 -22.73 5.73
CA VAL A 355 15.60 -22.47 5.71
C VAL A 355 16.30 -23.79 5.52
N PHE A 356 17.14 -23.87 4.48
CA PHE A 356 17.94 -25.04 4.16
C PHE A 356 19.41 -24.71 4.19
N VAL A 357 20.25 -25.67 4.55
CA VAL A 357 21.70 -25.58 4.36
C VAL A 357 22.12 -26.71 3.42
N VAL A 358 22.81 -26.34 2.35
CA VAL A 358 23.31 -27.24 1.30
C VAL A 358 24.78 -26.97 1.03
N GLN A 359 25.51 -27.97 0.56
CA GLN A 359 26.92 -27.88 0.22
C GLN A 359 27.13 -27.45 -1.23
N ARG A 360 28.09 -26.56 -1.47
CA ARG A 360 28.49 -26.16 -2.83
C ARG A 360 29.02 -27.37 -3.61
N GLY A 361 28.69 -27.43 -4.90
CA GLY A 361 29.23 -28.42 -5.84
C GLY A 361 28.59 -29.81 -5.76
N VAL A 362 27.66 -30.05 -4.82
CA VAL A 362 26.90 -31.30 -4.72
C VAL A 362 25.50 -31.10 -5.33
N PRO A 363 25.05 -31.97 -6.25
CA PRO A 363 23.70 -31.90 -6.82
C PRO A 363 22.61 -31.91 -5.74
N VAL A 364 21.72 -30.92 -5.76
CA VAL A 364 20.60 -30.78 -4.83
C VAL A 364 19.34 -31.36 -5.45
N LYS A 365 18.69 -32.26 -4.71
CA LYS A 365 17.33 -32.71 -4.96
C LYS A 365 16.37 -32.03 -3.98
N PHE A 366 15.68 -31.00 -4.46
CA PHE A 366 14.70 -30.29 -3.66
C PHE A 366 13.31 -30.89 -3.83
N ILE A 367 12.86 -31.61 -2.82
CA ILE A 367 11.55 -32.27 -2.77
C ILE A 367 10.57 -31.38 -2.02
N ILE A 368 9.50 -31.00 -2.70
CA ILE A 368 8.45 -30.11 -2.19
C ILE A 368 7.15 -30.89 -2.18
N ASN A 369 6.67 -31.20 -0.97
CA ASN A 369 5.43 -31.92 -0.78
C ASN A 369 4.25 -30.93 -0.71
N GLY A 370 3.44 -30.90 -1.76
CA GLY A 370 2.21 -30.13 -1.84
C GLY A 370 1.09 -30.78 -1.03
N LYS A 371 1.15 -30.70 0.30
CA LYS A 371 0.12 -31.28 1.19
C LYS A 371 -1.20 -30.53 1.11
N GLU A 372 -1.14 -29.20 1.07
CA GLU A 372 -2.31 -28.32 1.06
C GLU A 372 -2.02 -27.16 0.10
N LEU A 373 -2.26 -27.40 -1.19
CA LEU A 373 -2.00 -26.41 -2.23
C LEU A 373 -3.18 -25.46 -2.41
N THR A 374 -2.82 -24.22 -2.71
CA THR A 374 -3.68 -23.05 -2.61
C THR A 374 -3.37 -22.13 -3.78
N SER A 375 -4.26 -21.18 -4.07
CA SER A 375 -3.96 -20.16 -5.09
C SER A 375 -2.72 -19.30 -4.76
N CYS A 376 -2.24 -19.31 -3.50
CA CYS A 376 -1.10 -18.51 -3.04
C CYS A 376 0.24 -19.27 -3.01
N ASN A 377 0.23 -20.59 -2.81
CA ASN A 377 1.45 -21.40 -2.63
C ASN A 377 1.67 -22.42 -3.76
N ASN A 378 0.76 -22.53 -4.73
CA ASN A 378 0.83 -23.47 -5.86
C ASN A 378 1.91 -23.15 -6.92
N TYR A 379 2.73 -22.12 -6.70
CA TYR A 379 3.88 -21.80 -7.53
C TYR A 379 5.07 -21.48 -6.66
N LEU A 380 6.22 -22.04 -7.01
CA LEU A 380 7.51 -21.73 -6.43
C LEU A 380 8.39 -21.02 -7.47
N ILE A 381 9.03 -19.94 -7.05
CA ILE A 381 9.95 -19.16 -7.87
C ILE A 381 11.32 -19.17 -7.18
N ILE A 382 12.36 -19.53 -7.94
CA ILE A 382 13.77 -19.44 -7.54
C ILE A 382 14.50 -18.54 -8.54
N PRO A 383 14.59 -17.22 -8.27
CA PRO A 383 15.05 -16.24 -9.27
C PRO A 383 16.50 -16.46 -9.73
N SER A 384 17.42 -16.80 -8.83
CA SER A 384 18.84 -17.00 -9.17
C SER A 384 19.07 -18.17 -10.12
N LEU A 385 18.21 -19.19 -10.05
CA LEU A 385 18.24 -20.37 -10.91
C LEU A 385 17.33 -20.25 -12.14
N ARG A 386 16.55 -19.17 -12.25
CA ARG A 386 15.49 -18.98 -13.27
C ARG A 386 14.48 -20.12 -13.31
N ILE A 387 14.16 -20.69 -12.14
CA ILE A 387 13.20 -21.79 -12.02
C ILE A 387 11.85 -21.22 -11.56
N GLU A 388 10.81 -21.53 -12.33
CA GLU A 388 9.41 -21.33 -11.97
C GLU A 388 8.69 -22.67 -12.04
N LYS A 389 8.25 -23.19 -10.90
CA LYS A 389 7.64 -24.51 -10.81
C LYS A 389 6.22 -24.38 -10.26
N GLN A 390 5.24 -24.78 -11.06
CA GLN A 390 3.89 -25.04 -10.55
C GLN A 390 3.92 -26.30 -9.70
N LEU A 391 3.43 -26.20 -8.46
CA LEU A 391 3.32 -27.32 -7.54
C LEU A 391 2.01 -28.07 -7.80
N GLN A 392 2.10 -29.39 -7.72
CA GLN A 392 0.98 -30.33 -7.76
C GLN A 392 0.83 -31.02 -6.39
N GLU A 393 -0.33 -31.59 -6.10
CA GLU A 393 -0.51 -32.36 -4.87
C GLU A 393 0.47 -33.54 -4.82
N GLY A 394 1.11 -33.75 -3.66
CA GLY A 394 2.17 -34.73 -3.50
C GLY A 394 3.57 -34.18 -3.79
N GLU A 395 4.52 -35.05 -4.16
CA GLU A 395 5.93 -34.68 -4.30
C GLU A 395 6.22 -33.95 -5.63
N ASN A 396 6.83 -32.78 -5.51
CA ASN A 396 7.36 -32.00 -6.63
C ASN A 396 8.87 -31.92 -6.49
N ILE A 397 9.60 -32.25 -7.54
CA ILE A 397 11.07 -32.32 -7.49
C ILE A 397 11.66 -31.20 -8.34
N ILE A 398 12.63 -30.50 -7.77
CA ILE A 398 13.48 -29.51 -8.45
C ILE A 398 14.93 -29.94 -8.23
N GLU A 399 15.69 -30.05 -9.32
CA GLU A 399 17.10 -30.45 -9.29
C GLU A 399 17.97 -29.30 -9.76
N PHE A 400 19.03 -29.03 -9.02
CA PHE A 400 20.01 -28.00 -9.36
C PHE A 400 21.34 -28.26 -8.65
N THR A 401 22.42 -27.66 -9.14
CA THR A 401 23.74 -27.75 -8.51
C THR A 401 24.23 -26.35 -8.16
N PRO A 402 24.44 -26.02 -6.87
CA PRO A 402 24.93 -24.72 -6.48
C PRO A 402 26.44 -24.61 -6.76
N GLU A 403 26.82 -23.78 -7.73
CA GLU A 403 28.23 -23.57 -8.11
C GLU A 403 28.93 -22.49 -7.26
N ASN A 404 28.16 -21.56 -6.69
CA ASN A 404 28.67 -20.45 -5.89
C ASN A 404 28.14 -20.51 -4.45
N VAL A 405 28.86 -19.91 -3.51
CA VAL A 405 28.48 -19.82 -2.08
C VAL A 405 27.40 -18.77 -1.79
N GLU A 406 26.73 -18.26 -2.82
CA GLU A 406 25.65 -17.28 -2.65
C GLU A 406 24.37 -17.96 -2.19
N ASP A 407 23.66 -17.31 -1.27
CA ASP A 407 22.36 -17.78 -0.78
C ASP A 407 21.33 -17.81 -1.92
N ILE A 408 20.62 -18.93 -2.04
CA ILE A 408 19.57 -19.11 -3.03
C ILE A 408 18.23 -18.81 -2.38
N ASN A 409 17.66 -17.65 -2.70
CA ASN A 409 16.34 -17.25 -2.24
C ASN A 409 15.23 -17.88 -3.09
N PHE A 410 14.17 -18.34 -2.45
CA PHE A 410 12.97 -18.80 -3.12
C PHE A 410 11.71 -18.19 -2.49
N SER A 411 10.65 -18.06 -3.29
CA SER A 411 9.38 -17.54 -2.81
C SER A 411 8.19 -18.13 -3.56
N CYS A 412 6.98 -17.90 -3.03
CA CYS A 412 5.78 -18.09 -3.83
C CYS A 412 5.66 -17.02 -4.93
N TRP A 413 4.69 -17.18 -5.83
CA TRP A 413 4.49 -16.28 -6.97
C TRP A 413 4.12 -14.82 -6.60
N MET A 414 3.72 -14.58 -5.36
CA MET A 414 3.44 -13.25 -4.82
C MET A 414 4.57 -12.69 -3.92
N GLY A 415 5.65 -13.44 -3.71
CA GLY A 415 6.76 -13.05 -2.83
C GLY A 415 6.39 -13.02 -1.34
N MET A 416 5.23 -13.56 -0.96
CA MET A 416 4.73 -13.52 0.41
C MET A 416 5.33 -14.64 1.28
N LEU A 417 5.26 -15.87 0.79
CA LEU A 417 5.93 -17.01 1.39
C LEU A 417 7.35 -17.05 0.82
N ASN A 418 8.35 -17.06 1.69
CA ASN A 418 9.75 -17.07 1.28
C ASN A 418 10.56 -18.02 2.15
N GLY A 419 11.67 -18.45 1.56
CA GLY A 419 12.70 -19.22 2.22
C GLY A 419 14.05 -18.97 1.59
N VAL A 420 15.07 -19.52 2.24
CA VAL A 420 16.46 -19.39 1.81
C VAL A 420 17.16 -20.73 1.88
N ILE A 421 17.94 -21.02 0.86
CA ILE A 421 18.86 -22.15 0.80
C ILE A 421 20.25 -21.55 0.94
N LYS A 422 20.87 -21.74 2.11
CA LYS A 422 22.23 -21.31 2.38
C LYS A 422 23.20 -22.29 1.76
N VAL A 423 24.08 -21.80 0.89
CA VAL A 423 25.13 -22.60 0.27
C VAL A 423 26.41 -22.43 1.06
N VAL A 424 26.98 -23.53 1.54
CA VAL A 424 28.21 -23.54 2.36
C VAL A 424 29.27 -24.43 1.74
N ASP A 425 30.54 -24.19 2.07
CA ASP A 425 31.66 -25.00 1.60
C ASP A 425 31.64 -26.42 2.19
N ASP A 426 31.32 -26.54 3.49
CA ASP A 426 31.19 -27.82 4.18
C ASP A 426 29.96 -27.81 5.09
N ILE A 427 29.01 -28.70 4.82
CA ILE A 427 27.77 -28.79 5.57
C ILE A 427 27.99 -29.18 7.03
N ASN A 428 29.05 -29.92 7.33
CA ASN A 428 29.33 -30.42 8.68
C ASN A 428 29.84 -29.35 9.64
N SER A 429 30.45 -28.28 9.12
CA SER A 429 30.97 -27.16 9.90
C SER A 429 29.90 -26.18 10.42
N VAL A 430 28.63 -26.34 10.01
CA VAL A 430 27.57 -25.38 10.31
C VAL A 430 26.65 -25.91 11.41
N ASP A 431 26.66 -25.28 12.58
CA ASP A 431 25.70 -25.57 13.65
C ASP A 431 24.28 -25.12 13.23
N THR A 432 23.43 -26.10 12.91
CA THR A 432 22.07 -25.86 12.42
C THR A 432 21.12 -25.35 13.50
N SER A 433 21.49 -25.46 14.78
CA SER A 433 20.70 -24.94 15.89
C SER A 433 20.77 -23.41 16.04
N ASN A 434 21.74 -22.75 15.38
CA ASN A 434 22.03 -21.32 15.49
C ASN A 434 22.15 -20.59 14.15
N ILE A 435 21.49 -21.06 13.08
CA ILE A 435 21.56 -20.40 11.76
C ILE A 435 20.84 -19.04 11.83
N VAL A 436 21.61 -17.99 12.08
CA VAL A 436 21.19 -16.60 11.93
C VAL A 436 21.19 -16.27 10.44
N LEU A 437 20.08 -15.72 9.93
CA LEU A 437 19.99 -15.20 8.56
C LEU A 437 21.12 -14.19 8.34
N PRO A 438 21.74 -14.11 7.15
CA PRO A 438 22.83 -13.17 6.93
C PRO A 438 22.33 -11.75 7.22
N GLN A 439 23.07 -11.02 8.04
CA GLN A 439 22.96 -9.57 8.06
C GLN A 439 23.48 -9.07 6.70
N GLN A 440 22.72 -8.21 6.03
CA GLN A 440 23.27 -7.51 4.87
C GLN A 440 24.50 -6.70 5.30
N PRO A 441 25.54 -6.58 4.45
CA PRO A 441 26.66 -5.69 4.74
C PRO A 441 26.11 -4.28 4.91
N GLY A 442 26.33 -3.70 6.09
CA GLY A 442 26.01 -2.31 6.36
C GLY A 442 26.76 -1.43 5.36
N GLY A 443 26.01 -0.67 4.57
CA GLY A 443 26.58 0.43 3.80
C GLY A 443 27.15 1.46 4.77
N GLY A 444 28.46 1.72 4.64
CA GLY A 444 29.13 2.87 5.22
C GLY A 444 28.70 4.19 4.57
#